data_AF-A0A661QGD5-F1
#
_entry.id   AF-A0A661QGD5-F1
#
_cell.length_a   1.000
_cell.length_b   1.000
_cell.length_c   1.000
_cell.angle_alpha   90.00
_cell.angle_beta   90.00
_cell.angle_gamma   90.00
#
_symmetry.space_group_name_H-M   'P 1'
#
loop_
_entity.id
_entity.type
_entity.pdbx_description
1 polymer ?
#
loop_
_entity_poly.entity_id
_entity_poly.type
_entity_poly.pdbx_seq_one_letter_code
_entity_poly.pdbx_strand_id
1 'polypeptide(L)'
;METYITRLCWNENDWKKPSGHAAKSETKSFNTKFGFGIEEWLFSSKFEINGWRYGFVQGVNKSRKKQAGKLINLLFFTINPNKRRYLVCEIRNCYVFKEDEQEKRDIHKFIAKELISKMVIDIKSVGGKPDIITKDKMKRKTSEDIVNIKYKSCNLTVFPELILVPINSIICKLNRYQLISVHDKKKYIDEWNQIKTKNNL
;
A
#
# COMPACT_ATOMS: atom_id res chain seq x y z
N MET A 1 -20.50 -3.58 -0.41
CA MET A 1 -19.15 -3.76 0.19
C MET A 1 -18.58 -2.39 0.52
N GLU A 2 -18.02 -2.23 1.71
CA GLU A 2 -17.51 -0.93 2.16
C GLU A 2 -16.28 -0.51 1.35
N THR A 3 -16.22 0.77 1.02
CA THR A 3 -15.11 1.36 0.25
C THR A 3 -14.37 2.35 1.14
N TYR A 4 -13.04 2.29 1.09
CA TYR A 4 -12.18 3.12 1.88
C TYR A 4 -11.16 3.84 1.01
N ILE A 5 -10.88 5.10 1.34
CA ILE A 5 -9.78 5.85 0.73
C ILE A 5 -8.59 5.89 1.69
N THR A 6 -7.39 5.66 1.15
CA THR A 6 -6.14 5.74 1.92
C THR A 6 -4.96 6.16 1.06
N ARG A 7 -3.90 6.63 1.73
CA ARG A 7 -2.68 7.09 1.10
C ARG A 7 -1.71 5.92 0.87
N LEU A 8 -1.12 5.83 -0.32
CA LEU A 8 0.13 5.12 -0.57
C LEU A 8 1.34 6.04 -0.43
N CYS A 9 2.50 5.44 -0.12
CA CYS A 9 3.79 6.12 -0.26
C CYS A 9 4.01 6.59 -1.71
N TRP A 10 4.83 7.62 -1.89
CA TRP A 10 5.29 8.00 -3.23
C TRP A 10 6.29 6.95 -3.71
N ASN A 11 6.17 6.54 -4.97
CA ASN A 11 7.07 5.57 -5.56
C ASN A 11 7.20 5.84 -7.07
N GLU A 12 8.44 5.99 -7.53
CA GLU A 12 8.79 6.26 -8.94
C GLU A 12 8.99 4.96 -9.75
N ASN A 13 8.78 3.80 -9.12
CA ASN A 13 8.93 2.46 -9.68
C ASN A 13 7.58 1.71 -9.73
N ASP A 14 6.48 2.43 -9.96
CA ASP A 14 5.10 1.93 -10.05
C ASP A 14 4.64 1.03 -8.89
N TRP A 15 5.15 1.24 -7.68
CA TRP A 15 4.91 0.37 -6.51
C TRP A 15 5.23 -1.12 -6.78
N LYS A 16 6.19 -1.39 -7.67
CA LYS A 16 6.71 -2.74 -7.97
C LYS A 16 7.98 -3.06 -7.18
N LYS A 17 8.71 -2.02 -6.74
CA LYS A 17 9.95 -2.08 -5.92
C LYS A 17 10.23 -0.70 -5.28
N PRO A 18 11.09 -0.60 -4.25
CA PRO A 18 11.46 0.66 -3.62
C PRO A 18 12.06 1.66 -4.60
N SER A 19 11.80 2.94 -4.35
CA SER A 19 12.32 4.07 -5.12
C SER A 19 13.46 4.80 -4.40
N GLY A 20 13.64 4.59 -3.10
CA GLY A 20 14.56 5.37 -2.26
C GLY A 20 14.06 6.78 -1.93
N HIS A 21 12.95 7.22 -2.55
CA HIS A 21 12.39 8.54 -2.33
C HIS A 21 11.70 8.66 -0.95
N ALA A 22 11.32 7.53 -0.38
CA ALA A 22 10.58 7.46 0.87
C ALA A 22 11.32 8.15 2.04
N ALA A 23 12.66 8.15 2.04
CA ALA A 23 13.45 8.86 3.06
C ALA A 23 13.53 10.38 2.85
N LYS A 24 13.42 10.88 1.61
CA LYS A 24 13.58 12.31 1.30
C LYS A 24 12.28 13.11 1.45
N SER A 25 11.15 12.43 1.30
CA SER A 25 9.82 13.07 1.24
C SER A 25 9.05 13.09 2.57
N GLU A 26 9.53 12.34 3.57
CA GLU A 26 8.85 12.15 4.84
C GLU A 26 9.70 12.64 6.02
N THR A 27 9.06 12.97 7.13
CA THR A 27 9.73 13.32 8.39
C THR A 27 9.26 12.36 9.49
N LYS A 28 10.21 11.85 10.28
CA LYS A 28 9.98 10.98 11.45
C LYS A 28 9.09 9.75 11.16
N SER A 29 9.25 9.09 10.01
CA SER A 29 8.55 7.86 9.64
C SER A 29 9.49 6.66 9.52
N PHE A 30 8.89 5.46 9.43
CA PHE A 30 9.58 4.22 9.05
C PHE A 30 10.48 4.41 7.82
N ASN A 31 9.93 5.09 6.82
CA ASN A 31 10.57 5.36 5.53
C ASN A 31 11.84 6.23 5.69
N THR A 32 11.82 7.23 6.57
CA THR A 32 13.05 7.99 6.90
C THR A 32 14.10 7.19 7.64
N LYS A 33 13.70 6.20 8.46
CA LYS A 33 14.64 5.39 9.23
C LYS A 33 15.36 4.37 8.35
N PHE A 34 14.65 3.78 7.38
CA PHE A 34 15.15 2.66 6.59
C PHE A 34 15.36 2.95 5.11
N GLY A 35 14.90 4.09 4.58
CA GLY A 35 15.10 4.46 3.18
C GLY A 35 14.02 3.93 2.22
N PHE A 36 13.05 3.16 2.71
CA PHE A 36 11.98 2.58 1.89
C PHE A 36 10.71 2.32 2.71
N GLY A 37 9.57 2.15 2.03
CA GLY A 37 8.33 1.66 2.59
C GLY A 37 7.95 0.27 2.09
N ILE A 38 7.37 -0.57 2.95
CA ILE A 38 6.89 -1.91 2.55
C ILE A 38 5.78 -1.82 1.49
N GLU A 39 4.97 -0.75 1.53
CA GLU A 39 3.91 -0.49 0.54
C GLU A 39 4.48 -0.28 -0.89
N GLU A 40 5.79 -0.07 -1.06
CA GLU A 40 6.43 0.11 -2.38
C GLU A 40 6.49 -1.18 -3.22
N TRP A 41 6.09 -2.33 -2.68
CA TRP A 41 5.91 -3.58 -3.43
C TRP A 41 4.44 -3.94 -3.69
N LEU A 42 3.47 -3.05 -3.41
CA LEU A 42 2.04 -3.36 -3.47
C LEU A 42 1.57 -3.94 -4.81
N PHE A 43 2.17 -3.56 -5.94
CA PHE A 43 1.84 -4.06 -7.28
C PHE A 43 2.88 -5.04 -7.84
N SER A 44 3.82 -5.49 -7.01
CA SER A 44 4.89 -6.38 -7.44
C SER A 44 4.36 -7.80 -7.68
N SER A 45 4.49 -8.30 -8.92
CA SER A 45 4.12 -9.68 -9.28
C SER A 45 4.92 -10.74 -8.52
N LYS A 46 6.07 -10.37 -7.93
CA LYS A 46 6.85 -11.24 -7.04
C LYS A 46 6.03 -11.77 -5.85
N PHE A 47 4.99 -11.02 -5.44
CA PHE A 47 4.09 -11.36 -4.35
C PHE A 47 2.75 -11.94 -4.86
N GLU A 48 2.70 -12.42 -6.10
CA GLU A 48 1.57 -13.16 -6.64
C GLU A 48 1.78 -14.67 -6.44
N ILE A 49 0.91 -15.31 -5.66
CA ILE A 49 0.97 -16.74 -5.33
C ILE A 49 -0.42 -17.32 -5.55
N ASN A 50 -0.55 -18.34 -6.41
CA ASN A 50 -1.81 -19.00 -6.74
C ASN A 50 -2.94 -18.01 -7.17
N GLY A 51 -2.58 -16.99 -7.96
CA GLY A 51 -3.51 -15.97 -8.46
C GLY A 51 -3.94 -14.91 -7.42
N TRP A 52 -3.34 -14.93 -6.22
CA TRP A 52 -3.52 -13.91 -5.20
C TRP A 52 -2.27 -13.07 -5.04
N ARG A 53 -2.45 -11.75 -5.03
CA ARG A 53 -1.40 -10.80 -4.67
C ARG A 53 -1.49 -10.47 -3.20
N TYR A 54 -0.33 -10.42 -2.56
CA TYR A 54 -0.17 -10.14 -1.14
C TYR A 54 0.58 -8.82 -0.98
N GLY A 55 0.13 -7.97 -0.07
CA GLY A 55 0.73 -6.66 0.10
C GLY A 55 0.51 -6.08 1.47
N PHE A 56 1.21 -4.98 1.71
CA PHE A 56 1.06 -4.18 2.92
C PHE A 56 0.46 -2.83 2.57
N VAL A 57 -0.51 -2.40 3.38
CA VAL A 57 -1.09 -1.05 3.34
C VAL A 57 -1.13 -0.48 4.75
N GLN A 58 -0.43 0.62 4.99
CA GLN A 58 -0.25 1.22 6.31
C GLN A 58 -1.57 1.78 6.88
N GLY A 59 -2.43 2.33 6.03
CA GLY A 59 -3.78 2.77 6.43
C GLY A 59 -4.64 1.61 6.96
N VAL A 60 -4.56 0.45 6.29
CA VAL A 60 -5.21 -0.79 6.74
C VAL A 60 -4.58 -1.29 8.04
N ASN A 61 -3.25 -1.25 8.15
CA ASN A 61 -2.55 -1.69 9.37
C ASN A 61 -3.00 -0.90 10.61
N LYS A 62 -3.15 0.43 10.49
CA LYS A 62 -3.65 1.28 11.58
C LYS A 62 -5.11 1.01 11.94
N SER A 63 -5.90 0.54 10.98
CA SER A 63 -7.32 0.23 11.18
C SER A 63 -7.58 -1.27 11.36
N ARG A 64 -6.52 -2.08 11.52
CA ARG A 64 -6.58 -3.54 11.47
C ARG A 64 -7.57 -4.13 12.47
N LYS A 65 -7.64 -3.59 13.70
CA LYS A 65 -8.61 -4.02 14.73
C LYS A 65 -10.07 -3.98 14.23
N LYS A 66 -10.41 -3.04 13.35
CA LYS A 66 -11.76 -2.85 12.81
C LYS A 66 -12.01 -3.60 11.50
N GLN A 67 -10.95 -3.89 10.74
CA GLN A 67 -11.04 -4.41 9.38
C GLN A 67 -10.61 -5.86 9.22
N ALA A 68 -9.91 -6.44 10.21
CA ALA A 68 -9.42 -7.82 10.15
C ALA A 68 -10.56 -8.81 9.85
N GLY A 69 -10.34 -9.69 8.86
CA GLY A 69 -11.30 -10.67 8.39
C GLY A 69 -12.36 -10.15 7.42
N LYS A 70 -12.31 -8.87 7.01
CA LYS A 70 -13.30 -8.28 6.09
C LYS A 70 -12.80 -8.22 4.65
N LEU A 71 -13.75 -8.25 3.72
CA LEU A 71 -13.58 -7.83 2.33
C LEU A 71 -13.98 -6.36 2.19
N ILE A 72 -13.06 -5.54 1.68
CA ILE A 72 -13.25 -4.10 1.47
C ILE A 72 -12.78 -3.68 0.08
N ASN A 73 -13.26 -2.54 -0.41
CA ASN A 73 -12.66 -1.86 -1.55
C ASN A 73 -11.70 -0.79 -1.04
N LEU A 74 -10.58 -0.62 -1.75
CA LEU A 74 -9.56 0.39 -1.43
C LEU A 74 -9.37 1.31 -2.64
N LEU A 75 -9.47 2.62 -2.37
CA LEU A 75 -9.14 3.70 -3.28
C LEU A 75 -7.83 4.33 -2.81
N PHE A 76 -6.85 4.43 -3.70
CA PHE A 76 -5.52 4.88 -3.34
C PHE A 76 -5.16 6.22 -3.98
N PHE A 77 -4.66 7.13 -3.16
CA PHE A 77 -3.98 8.33 -3.61
C PHE A 77 -2.55 8.35 -3.08
N THR A 78 -1.67 9.11 -3.71
CA THR A 78 -0.30 9.36 -3.25
C THR A 78 -0.02 10.85 -3.15
N ILE A 79 1.10 11.22 -2.52
CA ILE A 79 1.57 12.60 -2.41
C ILE A 79 2.99 12.63 -2.94
N ASN A 80 3.21 13.37 -4.02
CA ASN A 80 4.54 13.49 -4.62
C ASN A 80 5.45 14.41 -3.78
N PRO A 81 6.74 14.55 -4.15
CA PRO A 81 7.71 15.36 -3.41
C PRO A 81 7.32 16.84 -3.35
N ASN A 82 6.68 17.33 -4.42
CA ASN A 82 6.13 18.69 -4.55
C ASN A 82 4.79 18.88 -3.82
N LYS A 83 4.41 17.94 -2.94
CA LYS A 83 3.18 17.96 -2.12
C LYS A 83 1.87 17.97 -2.93
N ARG A 84 1.94 17.63 -4.22
CA ARG A 84 0.77 17.40 -5.07
C ARG A 84 0.21 16.01 -4.82
N ARG A 85 -1.12 15.89 -4.86
CA ARG A 85 -1.83 14.63 -4.64
C ARG A 85 -2.25 14.03 -5.97
N TYR A 86 -2.16 12.72 -6.07
CA TYR A 86 -2.52 11.98 -7.28
C TYR A 86 -3.36 10.76 -6.94
N LEU A 87 -4.36 10.45 -7.75
CA LEU A 87 -5.04 9.15 -7.68
C LEU A 87 -4.13 8.10 -8.32
N VAL A 88 -4.11 6.90 -7.76
CA VAL A 88 -3.19 5.83 -8.16
C VAL A 88 -3.94 4.62 -8.71
N CYS A 89 -4.80 4.03 -7.90
CA CYS A 89 -5.52 2.82 -8.29
C CYS A 89 -6.74 2.56 -7.40
N GLU A 90 -7.49 1.54 -7.83
CA GLU A 90 -8.56 0.91 -7.07
C GLU A 90 -8.27 -0.58 -6.89
N ILE A 91 -8.51 -1.12 -5.69
CA ILE A 91 -8.50 -2.56 -5.43
C ILE A 91 -9.88 -2.95 -4.90
N ARG A 92 -10.61 -3.75 -5.67
CA ARG A 92 -11.91 -4.29 -5.27
C ARG A 92 -11.75 -5.62 -4.52
N ASN A 93 -12.73 -6.00 -3.71
CA ASN A 93 -12.75 -7.29 -3.00
C ASN A 93 -11.41 -7.62 -2.31
N CYS A 94 -10.81 -6.63 -1.66
CA CYS A 94 -9.54 -6.76 -0.96
C CYS A 94 -9.79 -7.38 0.42
N TYR A 95 -9.17 -8.52 0.69
CA TYR A 95 -9.28 -9.18 1.99
C TYR A 95 -8.23 -8.66 2.95
N VAL A 96 -8.64 -8.31 4.18
CA VAL A 96 -7.75 -7.88 5.25
C VAL A 96 -7.49 -9.02 6.21
N PHE A 97 -6.22 -9.40 6.38
CA PHE A 97 -5.86 -10.54 7.22
C PHE A 97 -6.17 -10.34 8.70
N LYS A 98 -6.56 -11.43 9.37
CA LYS A 98 -6.48 -11.53 10.83
C LYS A 98 -5.03 -11.78 11.26
N GLU A 99 -4.70 -11.43 12.50
CA GLU A 99 -3.32 -11.51 13.00
C GLU A 99 -2.82 -12.96 13.10
N ASP A 100 -3.72 -13.83 13.52
CA ASP A 100 -3.52 -15.25 13.75
C ASP A 100 -3.98 -16.12 12.58
N GLU A 101 -4.18 -15.53 11.41
CA GLU A 101 -4.56 -16.28 10.22
C GLU A 101 -3.39 -17.16 9.75
N GLN A 102 -3.66 -18.45 9.51
CA GLN A 102 -2.64 -19.41 9.10
C GLN A 102 -2.03 -19.04 7.73
N GLU A 103 -2.87 -18.64 6.78
CA GLU A 103 -2.40 -18.23 5.46
C GLU A 103 -1.42 -17.05 5.53
N LYS A 104 -1.70 -16.03 6.36
CA LYS A 104 -0.77 -14.91 6.58
C LYS A 104 0.61 -15.40 7.04
N ARG A 105 0.65 -16.35 7.98
CA ARG A 105 1.91 -16.94 8.48
C ARG A 105 2.65 -17.70 7.39
N ASP A 106 1.95 -18.46 6.56
CA ASP A 106 2.58 -19.26 5.52
C ASP A 106 3.14 -18.38 4.40
N ILE A 107 2.44 -17.31 4.06
CA ILE A 107 2.94 -16.29 3.12
C ILE A 107 4.16 -15.57 3.69
N HIS A 108 4.17 -15.23 4.98
CA HIS A 108 5.38 -14.68 5.62
C HIS A 108 6.57 -15.62 5.54
N LYS A 109 6.38 -16.92 5.80
CA LYS A 109 7.44 -17.92 5.67
C LYS A 109 7.93 -18.03 4.23
N PHE A 110 7.01 -18.03 3.26
CA PHE A 110 7.35 -18.04 1.84
C PHE A 110 8.20 -16.84 1.47
N ILE A 111 7.77 -15.61 1.83
CA ILE A 111 8.52 -14.39 1.53
C ILE A 111 9.92 -14.43 2.18
N ALA A 112 9.98 -14.84 3.45
CA ALA A 112 11.25 -14.96 4.19
C ALA A 112 12.21 -15.99 3.56
N LYS A 113 11.69 -17.02 2.88
CA LYS A 113 12.50 -18.05 2.23
C LYS A 113 12.89 -17.67 0.80
N GLU A 114 11.93 -17.26 -0.01
CA GLU A 114 12.05 -17.18 -1.47
C GLU A 114 12.25 -15.75 -2.02
N LEU A 115 11.77 -14.73 -1.30
CA LEU A 115 11.76 -13.34 -1.80
C LEU A 115 12.69 -12.40 -1.03
N ILE A 116 13.03 -12.73 0.22
CA ILE A 116 13.81 -11.85 1.11
C ILE A 116 15.11 -11.37 0.46
N SER A 117 15.86 -12.26 -0.19
CA SER A 117 17.14 -11.90 -0.82
C SER A 117 16.93 -10.89 -1.95
N LYS A 118 15.85 -11.03 -2.71
CA LYS A 118 15.47 -10.09 -3.78
C LYS A 118 15.05 -8.75 -3.20
N MET A 119 14.27 -8.74 -2.11
CA MET A 119 13.91 -7.50 -1.41
C MET A 119 15.15 -6.79 -0.85
N VAL A 120 16.10 -7.53 -0.27
CA VAL A 120 17.36 -6.96 0.23
C VAL A 120 18.17 -6.32 -0.90
N ILE A 121 18.23 -6.94 -2.07
CA ILE A 121 18.88 -6.36 -3.27
C ILE A 121 18.15 -5.07 -3.69
N ASP A 122 16.82 -5.13 -3.81
CA ASP A 122 15.99 -3.98 -4.18
C ASP A 122 16.23 -2.80 -3.20
N ILE A 123 16.23 -3.06 -1.89
CA ILE A 123 16.47 -2.06 -0.84
C ILE A 123 17.88 -1.46 -0.94
N LYS A 124 18.92 -2.29 -1.07
CA LYS A 124 20.31 -1.83 -1.18
C LYS A 124 20.53 -1.00 -2.44
N SER A 125 19.86 -1.35 -3.54
CA SER A 125 20.00 -0.63 -4.83
C SER A 125 19.55 0.82 -4.75
N VAL A 126 18.69 1.17 -3.79
CA VAL A 126 18.22 2.54 -3.55
C VAL A 126 18.87 3.19 -2.31
N GLY A 127 19.95 2.60 -1.78
CA GLY A 127 20.65 3.08 -0.59
C GLY A 127 19.89 2.86 0.72
N GLY A 128 18.85 2.02 0.72
CA GLY A 128 18.08 1.68 1.91
C GLY A 128 18.79 0.72 2.86
N LYS A 129 18.30 0.65 4.09
CA LYS A 129 18.81 -0.18 5.19
C LYS A 129 17.94 -1.43 5.34
N PRO A 130 18.40 -2.62 4.90
CA PRO A 130 17.60 -3.83 4.93
C PRO A 130 17.45 -4.42 6.35
N ASP A 131 18.05 -3.80 7.38
CA ASP A 131 18.09 -4.31 8.74
C ASP A 131 16.75 -4.73 9.30
N ILE A 132 15.66 -4.12 8.84
CA ILE A 132 14.30 -4.44 9.28
C ILE A 132 13.69 -5.65 8.57
N ILE A 133 14.16 -5.96 7.37
CA ILE A 133 13.74 -7.08 6.53
C ILE A 133 14.92 -8.05 6.44
N THR A 134 15.11 -8.85 7.49
CA THR A 134 16.10 -9.94 7.52
C THR A 134 15.44 -11.26 7.86
N LYS A 135 16.03 -12.38 7.43
CA LYS A 135 15.52 -13.72 7.75
C LYS A 135 15.27 -13.89 9.26
N ASP A 136 16.16 -13.38 10.10
CA ASP A 136 16.05 -13.54 11.55
C ASP A 136 15.03 -12.61 12.21
N LYS A 137 14.80 -11.42 11.64
CA LYS A 137 13.71 -10.52 12.10
C LYS A 137 12.34 -10.90 11.54
N MET A 138 12.30 -11.59 10.41
CA MET A 138 11.08 -12.16 9.83
C MET A 138 10.65 -13.45 10.54
N LYS A 139 11.60 -14.24 11.06
CA LYS A 139 11.34 -15.46 11.84
C LYS A 139 10.86 -15.16 13.26
N ARG A 140 11.45 -14.15 13.90
CA ARG A 140 10.94 -13.63 15.17
C ARG A 140 9.68 -12.84 14.83
N LYS A 141 8.54 -13.15 15.44
CA LYS A 141 7.24 -12.52 15.22
C LYS A 141 7.23 -11.05 15.70
N THR A 142 8.23 -10.27 15.33
CA THR A 142 8.51 -8.92 15.82
C THR A 142 8.02 -7.90 14.78
N SER A 143 6.73 -7.62 14.92
CA SER A 143 6.09 -6.30 14.76
C SER A 143 5.98 -5.61 13.41
N GLU A 144 6.48 -6.14 12.29
CA GLU A 144 6.24 -5.50 11.00
C GLU A 144 5.79 -6.50 9.96
N ASP A 145 4.49 -6.79 10.02
CA ASP A 145 3.82 -7.59 9.01
C ASP A 145 4.06 -6.98 7.64
N ILE A 146 4.85 -7.66 6.81
CA ILE A 146 5.08 -7.23 5.43
C ILE A 146 3.86 -7.48 4.51
N VAL A 147 2.81 -8.09 5.06
CA VAL A 147 1.55 -8.40 4.38
C VAL A 147 0.41 -8.21 5.37
N ASN A 148 -0.58 -7.42 5.01
CA ASN A 148 -1.82 -7.28 5.79
C ASN A 148 -3.08 -7.34 4.92
N ILE A 149 -2.93 -7.45 3.60
CA ILE A 149 -4.02 -7.64 2.65
C ILE A 149 -3.67 -8.69 1.59
N LYS A 150 -4.72 -9.25 0.98
CA LYS A 150 -4.62 -9.97 -0.29
C LYS A 150 -5.74 -9.57 -1.26
N TYR A 151 -5.48 -9.70 -2.56
CA TYR A 151 -6.45 -9.41 -3.62
C TYR A 151 -6.11 -10.18 -4.90
N LYS A 152 -7.08 -10.39 -5.80
CA LYS A 152 -6.83 -10.96 -7.12
C LYS A 152 -6.38 -9.88 -8.11
N SER A 153 -5.54 -10.24 -9.06
CA SER A 153 -5.06 -9.32 -10.10
C SER A 153 -6.20 -8.69 -10.91
N CYS A 154 -7.28 -9.43 -11.19
CA CYS A 154 -8.48 -8.92 -11.87
C CYS A 154 -9.29 -7.90 -11.06
N ASN A 155 -9.01 -7.75 -9.76
CA ASN A 155 -9.64 -6.75 -8.91
C ASN A 155 -8.85 -5.44 -8.81
N LEU A 156 -7.64 -5.39 -9.35
CA LEU A 156 -6.79 -4.19 -9.36
C LEU A 156 -7.05 -3.40 -10.65
N THR A 157 -7.28 -2.10 -10.51
CA THR A 157 -7.33 -1.15 -11.62
C THR A 157 -6.34 -0.04 -11.33
N VAL A 158 -5.17 -0.10 -11.96
CA VAL A 158 -4.15 0.95 -11.89
C VAL A 158 -4.49 2.01 -12.94
N PHE A 159 -4.46 3.28 -12.57
CA PHE A 159 -4.66 4.35 -13.54
C PHE A 159 -3.40 4.48 -14.41
N PRO A 160 -3.55 4.55 -15.75
CA PRO A 160 -2.42 4.54 -16.68
C PRO A 160 -1.50 5.75 -16.49
N GLU A 161 -2.06 6.88 -16.07
CA GLU A 161 -1.33 8.06 -15.64
C GLU A 161 -1.77 8.49 -14.24
N LEU A 162 -0.87 9.11 -13.49
CA LEU A 162 -1.19 9.68 -12.19
C LEU A 162 -2.13 10.86 -12.37
N ILE A 163 -3.38 10.70 -11.90
CA ILE A 163 -4.41 11.72 -12.05
C ILE A 163 -4.23 12.79 -10.97
N LEU A 164 -3.95 14.03 -11.38
CA LEU A 164 -3.79 15.13 -10.43
C LEU A 164 -5.10 15.41 -9.68
N VAL A 165 -5.02 15.45 -8.36
CA VAL A 165 -6.13 15.85 -7.48
C VAL A 165 -6.19 17.38 -7.41
N PRO A 166 -7.35 18.00 -7.69
CA PRO A 166 -7.51 19.46 -7.58
C PRO A 166 -7.16 19.98 -6.18
N ILE A 167 -6.58 21.18 -6.09
CA ILE A 167 -6.08 21.72 -4.79
C ILE A 167 -7.19 21.93 -3.76
N ASN A 168 -8.41 22.24 -4.21
CA ASN A 168 -9.60 22.41 -3.40
C ASN A 168 -10.33 21.09 -3.07
N SER A 169 -9.79 19.96 -3.52
CA SER A 169 -10.38 18.64 -3.34
C SER A 169 -10.55 18.26 -1.88
N ILE A 170 -11.61 17.51 -1.55
CA ILE A 170 -11.75 16.95 -0.21
C ILE A 170 -10.70 15.86 0.08
N ILE A 171 -10.15 15.24 -0.96
CA ILE A 171 -9.02 14.32 -0.86
C ILE A 171 -7.78 15.06 -0.30
N CYS A 172 -7.65 16.36 -0.56
CA CYS A 172 -6.58 17.18 0.03
C CYS A 172 -6.67 17.32 1.55
N LYS A 173 -7.83 17.06 2.15
CA LYS A 173 -8.02 17.08 3.63
C LYS A 173 -7.62 15.75 4.29
N LEU A 174 -7.26 14.73 3.51
CA LEU A 174 -6.86 13.43 4.04
C LEU A 174 -5.42 13.47 4.54
N ASN A 175 -5.23 12.96 5.76
CA ASN A 175 -3.94 12.89 6.43
C ASN A 175 -3.29 11.51 6.30
N ARG A 176 -2.02 11.42 6.74
CA ARG A 176 -1.24 10.16 6.70
C ARG A 176 -1.91 9.06 7.52
N TYR A 177 -1.77 7.83 7.02
CA TYR A 177 -2.13 6.59 7.72
C TYR A 177 -3.60 6.46 8.13
N GLN A 178 -4.50 7.23 7.52
CA GLN A 178 -5.94 7.13 7.71
C GLN A 178 -6.53 6.13 6.71
N LEU A 179 -7.47 5.32 7.18
CA LEU A 179 -8.37 4.52 6.34
C LEU A 179 -9.77 5.09 6.53
N ILE A 180 -10.27 5.82 5.53
CA ILE A 180 -11.51 6.60 5.67
C ILE A 180 -12.61 5.94 4.87
N SER A 181 -13.67 5.54 5.57
CA SER A 181 -14.90 5.05 4.96
C SER A 181 -15.49 6.15 4.06
N VAL A 182 -15.74 5.82 2.79
CA VAL A 182 -16.41 6.74 1.86
C VAL A 182 -17.93 6.63 1.96
N HIS A 183 -18.46 5.55 2.55
CA HIS A 183 -19.89 5.37 2.77
C HIS A 183 -20.44 6.43 3.73
N ASP A 184 -19.68 6.76 4.78
CA ASP A 184 -20.05 7.82 5.73
C ASP A 184 -19.88 9.24 5.15
N LYS A 185 -19.29 9.34 3.95
CA LYS A 185 -18.89 10.62 3.33
C LYS A 185 -18.99 10.55 1.81
N LYS A 186 -20.22 10.41 1.30
CA LYS A 186 -20.59 10.34 -0.15
C LYS A 186 -19.79 11.30 -1.05
N LYS A 187 -19.52 12.52 -0.56
CA LYS A 187 -18.66 13.52 -1.23
C LYS A 187 -17.27 13.02 -1.70
N TYR A 188 -16.63 12.08 -0.99
CA TYR A 188 -15.32 11.56 -1.43
C TYR A 188 -15.45 10.65 -2.65
N ILE A 189 -16.48 9.79 -2.68
CA ILE A 189 -16.68 8.88 -3.82
C ILE A 189 -17.22 9.64 -5.03
N ASP A 190 -18.09 10.62 -4.81
CA ASP A 190 -18.59 11.49 -5.88
C ASP A 190 -17.44 12.27 -6.51
N GLU A 191 -16.57 12.87 -5.70
CA GLU A 191 -15.40 13.59 -6.21
C GLU A 191 -14.38 12.66 -6.88
N TRP A 192 -14.13 11.49 -6.32
CA TRP A 192 -13.28 10.47 -6.96
C TRP A 192 -13.77 10.12 -8.36
N ASN A 193 -15.07 9.85 -8.50
CA ASN A 193 -15.69 9.52 -9.78
C ASN A 193 -15.69 10.71 -10.75
N GLN A 194 -15.90 11.94 -10.25
CA GLN A 194 -15.80 13.15 -11.08
C GLN A 194 -14.37 13.35 -11.61
N ILE A 195 -13.35 13.14 -10.78
CA ILE A 195 -11.95 13.23 -11.19
C ILE A 195 -11.68 12.17 -12.27
N LYS A 196 -12.11 10.91 -12.08
CA LYS A 196 -11.95 9.86 -13.10
C LYS A 196 -12.64 10.18 -14.42
N THR A 197 -13.92 10.58 -14.36
CA THR A 197 -14.72 10.89 -15.54
C THR A 197 -14.08 11.99 -16.38
N LYS A 198 -13.56 13.05 -15.74
CA LYS A 198 -12.84 14.13 -16.43
C LYS A 198 -11.55 13.69 -17.11
N ASN A 199 -10.99 12.55 -16.71
CA ASN A 199 -9.76 11.97 -17.25
C ASN A 199 -10.03 10.72 -18.11
N ASN A 200 -11.30 10.48 -18.52
CA ASN A 200 -11.71 9.36 -19.37
C ASN A 200 -11.39 7.96 -18.78
N LEU A 201 -11.66 7.76 -17.48
CA LEU A 201 -11.42 6.53 -16.71
C LEU A 201 -12.65 5.98 -15.99
#